data_AF-A0A9E0V829-F1
#
_entry.id   AF-A0A9E0V829-F1
#
_cell.length_a   1.000
_cell.length_b   1.000
_cell.length_c   1.000
_cell.angle_alpha   90.00
_cell.angle_beta   90.00
_cell.angle_gamma   90.00
#
_symmetry.space_group_name_H-M   'P 1'
#
loop_
_entity.id
_entity.type
_entity.pdbx_description
1 polymer ?
#
loop_
_entity_poly.entity_id
_entity_poly.type
_entity_poly.pdbx_seq_one_letter_code
_entity_poly.pdbx_strand_id
1 'polypeptide(L)'
;MQQFLPIINKEDFDRIKESNIKGALFSLLVAPLHEELNRRQTFDFLEDLSNGQKLFLSFDYVKDQVFQGGFIQLLANGYVGLLPEMPAWLTMMMANEMAQLIDDVLKSYVEKVSFFKDELSTQAFAQLYSELPEFDLLEKRFHSCYDPTINAMEKYAIDNLNLFMIT
;
A
#
# COMPACT_ATOMS: atom_id res chain seq x y z
N MET A 1 5.75 10.70 21.28
CA MET A 1 4.61 10.09 20.58
C MET A 1 4.68 8.60 20.85
N GLN A 2 3.60 7.97 21.31
CA GLN A 2 3.59 6.55 21.64
C GLN A 2 3.25 5.78 20.37
N GLN A 3 4.16 4.93 19.89
CA GLN A 3 3.94 4.14 18.69
C GLN A 3 2.91 3.03 18.98
N PHE A 4 1.88 2.90 18.14
CA PHE A 4 0.94 1.79 18.24
C PHE A 4 1.64 0.48 17.84
N LEU A 5 1.55 -0.52 18.70
CA LEU A 5 2.04 -1.88 18.42
C LEU A 5 0.92 -2.87 18.74
N PRO A 6 0.42 -3.62 17.75
CA PRO A 6 -0.58 -4.65 17.98
C PRO A 6 0.01 -5.82 18.77
N ILE A 7 -0.82 -6.44 19.62
CA ILE A 7 -0.50 -7.71 20.25
C ILE A 7 -0.77 -8.81 19.23
N ILE A 8 0.28 -9.53 18.84
CA ILE A 8 0.17 -10.66 17.90
C ILE A 8 0.65 -11.91 18.61
N ASN A 9 -0.16 -12.97 18.57
CA ASN A 9 0.18 -14.25 19.16
C ASN A 9 1.46 -14.80 18.50
N LYS A 10 2.45 -15.12 19.34
CA LYS A 10 3.75 -15.59 18.87
C LYS A 10 3.70 -16.93 18.13
N GLU A 11 2.87 -17.87 18.56
CA GLU A 11 2.72 -19.17 17.90
C GLU A 11 2.08 -19.01 16.52
N ASP A 12 1.10 -18.12 16.38
CA ASP A 12 0.50 -17.80 15.08
C ASP A 12 1.51 -17.12 14.15
N PHE A 13 2.30 -16.16 14.67
CA PHE A 13 3.37 -15.52 13.92
C PHE A 13 4.40 -16.53 13.42
N ASP A 14 4.92 -17.39 14.30
CA ASP A 14 5.94 -18.40 13.96
C ASP A 14 5.37 -19.39 12.92
N ARG A 15 4.12 -19.85 13.09
CA ARG A 15 3.43 -20.71 12.12
C ARG A 15 3.30 -20.07 10.75
N ILE A 16 2.85 -18.81 10.68
CA ILE A 16 2.67 -18.10 9.40
C ILE A 16 4.02 -17.86 8.72
N LYS A 17 5.03 -17.45 9.48
CA LYS A 17 6.40 -17.26 8.99
C LYS A 17 6.97 -18.54 8.37
N GLU A 18 6.70 -19.71 8.96
CA GLU A 18 7.17 -21.01 8.45
C GLU A 18 6.33 -21.57 7.29
N SER A 19 5.11 -21.07 7.09
CA SER A 19 4.15 -21.63 6.12
C SER A 19 4.56 -21.45 4.65
N ASN A 20 5.49 -20.53 4.34
CA ASN A 20 5.86 -20.11 2.98
C ASN A 20 4.67 -19.67 2.10
N ILE A 21 3.53 -19.31 2.71
CA ILE A 21 2.40 -18.73 1.99
C ILE A 21 2.73 -17.26 1.72
N LYS A 22 2.88 -16.91 0.44
CA LYS A 22 3.19 -15.55 -0.01
C LYS A 22 2.17 -14.55 0.54
N GLY A 23 2.65 -13.45 1.13
CA GLY A 23 1.80 -12.37 1.63
C GLY A 23 1.03 -12.71 2.90
N ALA A 24 1.16 -13.92 3.46
CA ALA A 24 0.45 -14.29 4.67
C ALA A 24 0.98 -13.53 5.89
N LEU A 25 2.30 -13.27 5.94
CA LEU A 25 2.88 -12.49 7.01
C LEU A 25 2.50 -11.01 6.87
N PHE A 26 2.52 -10.48 5.65
CA PHE A 26 2.01 -9.15 5.35
C PHE A 26 0.55 -9.00 5.84
N SER A 27 -0.31 -9.96 5.51
CA SER A 27 -1.72 -9.97 5.91
C SER A 27 -1.90 -10.03 7.43
N LEU A 28 -1.12 -10.87 8.12
CA LEU A 28 -1.13 -10.98 9.58
C LEU A 28 -0.77 -9.64 10.25
N LEU A 29 0.23 -8.95 9.72
CA LEU A 29 0.74 -7.70 10.30
C LEU A 29 -0.14 -6.48 9.98
N VAL A 30 -0.83 -6.47 8.83
CA VAL A 30 -1.70 -5.34 8.44
C VAL A 30 -3.10 -5.42 9.04
N ALA A 31 -3.63 -6.63 9.26
CA ALA A 31 -4.97 -6.83 9.81
C ALA A 31 -5.28 -6.00 11.07
N PRO A 32 -4.45 -6.02 12.13
CA PRO A 32 -4.75 -5.23 13.34
C PRO A 32 -4.60 -3.72 13.13
N LEU A 33 -3.86 -3.26 12.11
CA LEU A 33 -3.80 -1.85 11.75
C LEU A 33 -5.14 -1.38 11.16
N HIS A 34 -5.76 -2.20 10.30
CA HIS A 34 -7.10 -1.93 9.79
C HIS A 34 -8.16 -1.98 10.88
N GLU A 35 -8.09 -2.96 11.78
CA GLU A 35 -9.01 -3.05 12.93
C GLU A 35 -8.95 -1.78 13.79
N GLU A 36 -7.75 -1.30 14.09
CA GLU A 36 -7.56 -0.11 14.91
C GLU A 36 -7.98 1.17 14.18
N LEU A 37 -7.68 1.30 12.88
CA LEU A 37 -8.15 2.41 12.06
C LEU A 37 -9.69 2.45 12.04
N ASN A 38 -10.33 1.30 11.82
CA ASN A 38 -11.79 1.16 11.81
C ASN A 38 -12.41 1.45 13.17
N ARG A 39 -11.74 1.07 14.26
CA ARG A 39 -12.19 1.36 15.64
C ARG A 39 -12.11 2.85 15.96
N ARG A 40 -11.05 3.53 15.52
CA ARG A 40 -10.84 4.96 15.79
C ARG A 40 -11.64 5.87 14.89
N GLN A 41 -11.93 5.45 13.66
CA GLN A 41 -12.59 6.26 12.62
C GLN A 41 -11.93 7.62 12.38
N THR A 42 -10.62 7.72 12.60
CA THR A 42 -9.82 8.91 12.32
C THR A 42 -8.47 8.54 11.72
N PHE A 43 -8.02 9.35 10.76
CA PHE A 43 -6.70 9.23 10.16
C PHE A 43 -5.57 9.74 11.06
N ASP A 44 -5.87 10.40 12.19
CA ASP A 44 -4.87 10.75 13.21
C ASP A 44 -4.11 9.49 13.69
N PHE A 45 -4.73 8.31 13.56
CA PHE A 45 -4.08 7.03 13.83
C PHE A 45 -2.78 6.82 13.05
N LEU A 46 -2.68 7.36 11.82
CA LEU A 46 -1.45 7.25 11.04
C LEU A 46 -0.27 7.90 11.76
N GLU A 47 -0.49 8.95 12.58
CA GLU A 47 0.59 9.59 13.34
C GLU A 47 1.20 8.65 14.39
N ASP A 48 0.43 7.70 14.91
CA ASP A 48 0.90 6.70 15.88
C ASP A 48 1.66 5.53 15.25
N LEU A 49 1.71 5.45 13.91
CA LEU A 49 2.36 4.36 13.18
C LEU A 49 3.81 4.69 12.83
N SER A 50 4.69 3.68 12.91
CA SER A 50 6.01 3.79 12.27
C SER A 50 5.87 3.88 10.75
N ASN A 51 6.93 4.36 10.08
CA ASN A 51 6.99 4.36 8.62
C ASN A 51 6.75 2.97 8.00
N GLY A 52 7.21 1.91 8.67
CA GLY A 52 6.94 0.53 8.23
C GLY A 52 5.47 0.17 8.29
N GLN A 53 4.80 0.48 9.41
CA GLN A 53 3.36 0.24 9.57
C GLN A 53 2.51 1.11 8.64
N LYS A 54 2.88 2.39 8.47
CA LYS A 54 2.25 3.29 7.49
C LYS A 54 2.32 2.68 6.09
N LEU A 55 3.50 2.23 5.67
CA LEU A 55 3.64 1.59 4.37
C LEU A 55 2.77 0.33 4.26
N PHE A 56 2.75 -0.55 5.26
CA PHE A 56 1.94 -1.77 5.20
C PHE A 56 0.45 -1.45 5.03
N LEU A 57 -0.09 -0.55 5.86
CA LEU A 57 -1.48 -0.15 5.81
C LEU A 57 -1.83 0.54 4.49
N SER A 58 -1.06 1.55 4.09
CA SER A 58 -1.31 2.28 2.85
C SER A 58 -1.12 1.40 1.61
N PHE A 59 -0.12 0.51 1.60
CA PHE A 59 0.15 -0.37 0.47
C PHE A 59 -0.96 -1.41 0.28
N ASP A 60 -1.61 -1.86 1.36
CA ASP A 60 -2.75 -2.77 1.26
C ASP A 60 -3.95 -2.11 0.55
N TYR A 61 -4.24 -0.84 0.86
CA TYR A 61 -5.24 -0.06 0.12
C TYR A 61 -4.84 0.15 -1.34
N VAL A 62 -3.58 0.52 -1.62
CA VAL A 62 -3.08 0.71 -2.99
C VAL A 62 -3.22 -0.59 -3.78
N LYS A 63 -2.77 -1.71 -3.22
CA LYS A 63 -2.91 -3.06 -3.79
C LYS A 63 -4.36 -3.32 -4.17
N ASP A 64 -5.30 -3.15 -3.23
CA ASP A 64 -6.70 -3.48 -3.50
C ASP A 64 -7.30 -2.66 -4.63
N GLN A 65 -7.00 -1.36 -4.70
CA GLN A 65 -7.47 -0.52 -5.80
C GLN A 65 -6.85 -0.93 -7.14
N VAL A 66 -5.53 -1.16 -7.17
CA VAL A 66 -4.81 -1.47 -8.41
C VAL A 66 -5.17 -2.87 -8.94
N PHE A 67 -5.34 -3.87 -8.07
CA PHE A 67 -5.77 -5.20 -8.51
C PHE A 67 -7.24 -5.24 -8.96
N GLN A 68 -8.09 -4.33 -8.47
CA GLN A 68 -9.51 -4.28 -8.86
C GLN A 68 -9.76 -3.46 -10.13
N GLY A 69 -9.07 -2.32 -10.31
CA GLY A 69 -9.30 -1.40 -11.42
C GLY A 69 -8.09 -0.53 -11.77
N GLY A 70 -6.88 -0.99 -11.46
CA GLY A 70 -5.66 -0.27 -11.81
C GLY A 70 -5.46 1.05 -11.06
N PHE A 71 -4.41 1.77 -11.46
CA PHE A 71 -4.11 3.08 -10.90
C PHE A 71 -5.20 4.12 -11.23
N ILE A 72 -5.93 3.97 -12.33
CA ILE A 72 -7.05 4.86 -12.66
C ILE A 72 -8.13 4.80 -11.57
N GLN A 73 -8.52 3.60 -11.12
CA GLN A 73 -9.47 3.45 -10.02
C GLN A 73 -8.94 4.07 -8.72
N LEU A 74 -7.67 3.80 -8.37
CA LEU A 74 -7.04 4.37 -7.18
C LEU A 74 -7.11 5.90 -7.17
N LEU A 75 -6.73 6.53 -8.28
CA LEU A 75 -6.66 7.99 -8.41
C LEU A 75 -8.06 8.61 -8.45
N ALA A 76 -9.00 8.02 -9.19
CA ALA A 76 -10.39 8.50 -9.25
C ALA A 76 -11.11 8.39 -7.91
N ASN A 77 -10.79 7.37 -7.11
CA ASN A 77 -11.34 7.20 -5.76
C ASN A 77 -10.65 8.10 -4.71
N GLY A 78 -9.74 8.98 -5.12
CA GLY A 78 -9.10 9.97 -4.23
C GLY A 78 -7.98 9.41 -3.34
N TYR A 79 -7.52 8.17 -3.57
CA TYR A 79 -6.46 7.55 -2.77
C TYR A 79 -5.05 8.03 -3.11
N VAL A 80 -4.90 9.02 -3.99
CA VAL A 80 -3.59 9.57 -4.37
C VAL A 80 -2.79 10.08 -3.17
N GLY A 81 -3.46 10.56 -2.11
CA GLY A 81 -2.82 11.02 -0.88
C GLY A 81 -2.04 9.95 -0.13
N LEU A 82 -2.20 8.66 -0.45
CA LEU A 82 -1.42 7.57 0.14
C LEU A 82 -0.03 7.39 -0.49
N LEU A 83 0.19 7.95 -1.68
CA LEU A 83 1.37 7.68 -2.49
C LEU A 83 2.63 8.52 -2.19
N PRO A 84 2.56 9.81 -1.79
CA PRO A 84 3.73 10.71 -1.79
C PRO A 84 4.92 10.21 -0.95
N GLU A 85 4.67 9.63 0.22
CA GLU A 85 5.72 9.16 1.12
C GLU A 85 6.17 7.72 0.82
N MET A 86 5.37 6.95 0.07
CA MET A 86 5.65 5.54 -0.23
C MET A 86 7.02 5.30 -0.89
N PRO A 87 7.48 6.08 -1.89
CA PRO A 87 8.80 5.84 -2.48
C PRO A 87 9.93 5.82 -1.44
N ALA A 88 9.89 6.72 -0.46
CA ALA A 88 10.88 6.76 0.61
C ALA A 88 10.79 5.52 1.51
N TRP A 89 9.58 5.12 1.92
CA TRP A 89 9.38 3.94 2.76
C TRP A 89 9.75 2.64 2.04
N LEU A 90 9.37 2.50 0.77
CA LEU A 90 9.71 1.35 -0.07
C LEU A 90 11.23 1.22 -0.27
N THR A 91 11.92 2.35 -0.44
CA THR A 91 13.40 2.39 -0.54
C THR A 91 14.05 1.90 0.76
N MET A 92 13.51 2.26 1.94
CA MET A 92 14.00 1.75 3.22
C MET A 92 13.92 0.21 3.33
N MET A 93 12.99 -0.41 2.61
CA MET A 93 12.79 -1.86 2.57
C MET A 93 13.48 -2.53 1.37
N MET A 94 14.29 -1.79 0.61
CA MET A 94 14.96 -2.26 -0.61
C MET A 94 14.00 -2.61 -1.77
N ALA A 95 12.75 -2.15 -1.72
CA ALA A 95 11.75 -2.34 -2.79
C ALA A 95 11.84 -1.22 -3.85
N ASN A 96 13.04 -0.99 -4.38
CA ASN A 96 13.36 0.17 -5.23
C ASN A 96 12.58 0.23 -6.54
N GLU A 97 12.27 -0.92 -7.14
CA GLU A 97 11.51 -0.96 -8.40
C GLU A 97 10.07 -0.47 -8.22
N MET A 98 9.43 -0.85 -7.11
CA MET A 98 8.12 -0.36 -6.72
C MET A 98 8.19 1.10 -6.29
N ALA A 99 9.25 1.51 -5.55
CA ALA A 99 9.45 2.92 -5.20
C ALA A 99 9.47 3.82 -6.45
N GLN A 100 10.25 3.42 -7.47
CA GLN A 100 10.31 4.14 -8.74
C GLN A 100 8.97 4.10 -9.48
N LEU A 101 8.25 2.97 -9.44
CA LEU A 101 6.93 2.88 -10.06
C LEU A 101 5.93 3.85 -9.43
N ILE A 102 5.88 3.95 -8.11
CA ILE A 102 4.98 4.88 -7.42
C ILE A 102 5.35 6.33 -7.74
N ASP A 103 6.64 6.66 -7.83
CA ASP A 103 7.10 7.97 -8.29
C ASP A 103 6.67 8.28 -9.74
N ASP A 104 6.72 7.29 -10.64
CA ASP A 104 6.25 7.44 -12.02
C ASP A 104 4.72 7.62 -12.12
N VAL A 105 3.96 6.95 -11.24
CA VAL A 105 2.50 7.13 -11.10
C VAL A 105 2.17 8.54 -10.61
N LEU A 106 2.88 9.04 -9.59
CA LEU A 106 2.72 10.40 -9.07
C LEU A 106 2.99 11.45 -10.15
N LYS A 107 4.09 11.31 -10.90
CA LYS A 107 4.40 12.19 -12.05
C LYS A 107 3.28 12.19 -13.08
N SER A 108 2.83 11.00 -13.48
CA SER A 108 1.75 10.83 -14.45
C SER A 108 0.44 11.45 -13.97
N TYR A 109 0.13 11.34 -12.67
CA TYR A 109 -1.04 11.96 -12.06
C TYR A 109 -0.95 13.50 -12.08
N VAL A 110 0.19 14.07 -11.66
CA VAL A 110 0.36 15.53 -11.62
C VAL A 110 0.15 16.16 -13.00
N GLU A 111 0.66 15.53 -14.07
CA GLU A 111 0.47 15.99 -15.44
C GLU A 111 -0.99 15.93 -15.92
N LYS A 112 -1.81 15.08 -15.29
CA LYS A 112 -3.15 14.70 -15.77
C LYS A 112 -4.24 14.90 -14.73
N VAL A 113 -3.95 15.66 -13.68
CA VAL A 113 -4.86 15.88 -12.55
C VAL A 113 -6.23 16.40 -13.01
N SER A 114 -6.29 17.17 -14.10
CA SER A 114 -7.54 17.69 -14.67
C SER A 114 -8.52 16.61 -15.15
N PHE A 115 -8.06 15.38 -15.39
CA PHE A 115 -8.91 14.24 -15.73
C PHE A 115 -9.60 13.65 -14.49
N PHE A 116 -9.02 13.80 -13.31
CA PHE A 116 -9.51 13.24 -12.05
C PHE A 116 -10.27 14.32 -11.26
N LYS A 117 -11.57 14.42 -11.50
CA LYS A 117 -12.46 15.36 -10.81
C LYS A 117 -13.14 14.69 -9.62
N ASP A 118 -13.51 15.46 -8.60
CA ASP A 118 -14.17 14.96 -7.39
C ASP A 118 -15.47 14.18 -7.68
N GLU A 119 -16.19 14.55 -8.74
CA GLU A 119 -17.44 13.90 -9.16
C GLU A 119 -17.36 13.46 -10.62
N LEU A 120 -16.89 12.24 -10.86
CA LEU A 120 -16.95 11.60 -12.17
C LEU A 120 -18.24 10.80 -12.33
N SER A 121 -18.96 10.99 -13.44
CA SER A 121 -20.02 10.06 -13.82
C SER A 121 -19.42 8.69 -14.17
N THR A 122 -20.20 7.61 -14.05
CA THR A 122 -19.74 6.26 -14.44
C THR A 122 -19.20 6.22 -15.86
N GLN A 123 -19.82 6.96 -16.79
CA GLN A 123 -19.36 7.04 -18.17
C GLN A 123 -18.01 7.80 -18.28
N ALA A 124 -17.87 8.92 -17.59
CA ALA A 124 -16.62 9.68 -17.58
C ALA A 124 -15.47 8.87 -16.93
N PHE A 125 -15.75 8.13 -15.85
CA PHE A 125 -14.79 7.22 -15.24
C PHE A 125 -14.35 6.11 -16.21
N ALA A 126 -15.30 5.46 -16.89
CA ALA A 126 -14.97 4.43 -17.88
C ALA A 126 -14.12 4.96 -19.04
N GLN A 127 -14.32 6.22 -19.45
CA GLN A 127 -13.54 6.86 -20.51
C GLN A 127 -12.07 7.10 -20.12
N LEU A 128 -11.74 7.19 -18.83
CA LEU A 128 -10.35 7.39 -18.39
C LEU A 128 -9.41 6.29 -18.89
N TYR A 129 -9.87 5.04 -18.94
CA TYR A 129 -9.04 3.91 -19.40
C TYR A 129 -8.64 4.04 -20.87
N SER A 130 -9.50 4.62 -21.71
CA SER A 130 -9.16 4.89 -23.12
C SER A 130 -8.33 6.16 -23.29
N GLU A 131 -8.57 7.18 -22.46
CA GLU A 131 -7.90 8.48 -22.56
C GLU A 131 -6.49 8.48 -21.96
N LEU A 132 -6.21 7.56 -21.01
CA LEU A 132 -4.96 7.51 -20.26
C LEU A 132 -4.25 6.14 -20.38
N PRO A 133 -3.91 5.68 -21.60
CA PRO A 133 -3.39 4.34 -21.84
C PRO A 133 -2.01 4.07 -21.20
N GLU A 134 -1.28 5.10 -20.77
CA GLU A 134 -0.02 4.94 -20.05
C GLU A 134 -0.19 4.29 -18.68
N PHE A 135 -1.36 4.41 -18.05
CA PHE A 135 -1.63 3.76 -16.76
C PHE A 135 -1.70 2.23 -16.89
N ASP A 136 -2.04 1.70 -18.06
CA ASP A 136 -1.97 0.24 -18.32
C ASP A 136 -0.52 -0.27 -18.22
N LEU A 137 0.46 0.54 -18.65
CA LEU A 137 1.87 0.16 -18.56
C LEU A 137 2.35 0.22 -17.10
N LEU A 138 1.93 1.24 -16.36
CA LEU A 138 2.21 1.36 -14.93
C LEU A 138 1.59 0.20 -14.15
N GLU A 139 0.35 -0.18 -14.46
CA GLU A 139 -0.33 -1.31 -13.84
C GLU A 139 0.38 -2.64 -14.13
N LYS A 140 0.75 -2.92 -15.39
CA LYS A 140 1.52 -4.13 -15.73
C LYS A 140 2.84 -4.20 -14.97
N ARG A 141 3.49 -3.06 -14.79
CA ARG A 141 4.71 -2.97 -13.98
C ARG A 141 4.42 -3.22 -12.51
N PHE A 142 3.31 -2.71 -11.95
CA PHE A 142 2.88 -3.00 -10.58
C PHE A 142 2.70 -4.50 -10.35
N HIS A 143 1.96 -5.18 -11.23
CA HIS A 143 1.77 -6.63 -11.15
C HIS A 143 3.10 -7.39 -11.20
N SER A 144 4.04 -6.92 -12.02
CA SER A 144 5.35 -7.56 -12.17
C SER A 144 6.25 -7.39 -10.93
N CYS A 145 6.20 -6.23 -10.26
CA CYS A 145 7.00 -5.96 -9.07
C CYS A 145 6.28 -6.25 -7.74
N TYR A 146 5.00 -6.63 -7.76
CA TYR A 146 4.19 -6.90 -6.58
C TYR A 146 4.80 -7.98 -5.68
N ASP A 147 5.04 -9.18 -6.20
CA ASP A 147 5.59 -10.30 -5.45
C ASP A 147 6.97 -9.98 -4.83
N PRO A 148 7.96 -9.44 -5.58
CA PRO A 148 9.22 -8.97 -5.01
C PRO A 148 9.04 -7.93 -3.90
N THR A 149 8.06 -7.03 -4.04
CA THR A 149 7.78 -5.98 -3.05
C THR A 149 7.25 -6.56 -1.76
N ILE A 150 6.25 -7.45 -1.83
CA ILE A 150 5.70 -8.13 -0.65
C ILE A 150 6.81 -8.89 0.09
N ASN A 151 7.66 -9.61 -0.64
CA ASN A 151 8.79 -10.32 -0.03
C ASN A 151 9.76 -9.37 0.69
N ALA A 152 10.07 -8.22 0.09
CA ALA A 152 10.94 -7.22 0.69
C ALA A 152 10.33 -6.62 1.96
N MET A 153 9.03 -6.33 1.94
CA MET A 153 8.28 -5.81 3.08
C MET A 153 8.22 -6.83 4.23
N GLU A 154 7.86 -8.08 3.95
CA GLU A 154 7.83 -9.16 4.93
C GLU A 154 9.21 -9.40 5.54
N LYS A 155 10.26 -9.40 4.71
CA LYS A 155 11.64 -9.51 5.20
C LYS A 155 12.01 -8.36 6.13
N TYR A 156 11.69 -7.12 5.74
CA TYR A 156 11.94 -5.95 6.59
C TYR A 156 11.22 -6.08 7.94
N ALA A 157 9.97 -6.55 7.95
CA ALA A 157 9.23 -6.75 9.19
C ALA A 157 9.86 -7.81 10.09
N ILE A 158 10.32 -8.94 9.52
CA ILE A 158 11.05 -9.98 10.27
C ILE A 158 12.33 -9.43 10.90
N ASP A 159 13.08 -8.61 10.16
CA ASP A 159 14.34 -8.03 10.64
C ASP A 159 14.10 -6.92 11.70
N ASN A 160 12.86 -6.41 11.82
CA ASN A 160 12.50 -5.27 12.67
C ASN A 160 11.20 -5.49 13.48
N LEU A 161 10.98 -6.70 14.01
CA LEU A 161 9.69 -7.10 14.61
C LEU A 161 9.17 -6.17 15.71
N ASN A 162 10.07 -5.56 16.48
CA ASN A 162 9.74 -4.60 17.54
C ASN A 162 9.05 -3.33 17.03
N LEU A 163 9.07 -3.06 15.72
CA LEU A 163 8.35 -1.96 15.09
C LEU A 163 6.93 -2.34 14.63
N PHE A 164 6.62 -3.64 14.61
CA PHE A 164 5.37 -4.16 14.03
C PHE A 164 4.46 -4.81 15.05
N MET A 165 4.99 -5.36 16.13
CA MET A 165 4.20 -6.11 17.10
C MET A 165 4.84 -6.18 18.47
N ILE A 166 3.99 -6.51 19.45
CA ILE A 166 4.38 -7.04 20.75
C ILE A 166 3.78 -8.45 20.89
N THR A 167 4.49 -9.33 21.58
CA THR A 167 4.11 -10.74 21.80
C THR A 167 3.79 -11.00 23.25
#